data_AF-A0A6N8UAU7-F1
#
_entry.id   AF-A0A6N8UAU7-F1
#
_cell.length_a   1.000
_cell.length_b   1.000
_cell.length_c   1.000
_cell.angle_alpha   90.00
_cell.angle_beta   90.00
_cell.angle_gamma   90.00
#
_symmetry.space_group_name_H-M   'P 1'
#
loop_
_entity.id
_entity.type
_entity.pdbx_description
1 polymer ?
#
loop_
_entity_poly.entity_id
_entity_poly.type
_entity_poly.pdbx_seq_one_letter_code
_entity_poly.pdbx_strand_id
1 'polypeptide(L)'
;MNVVYDQENEVLNIDDGLKMRNMIIVSCALFNIFLSYMQLRKGDLFHLNFNEFTWLAIGSFSLLYIILFLIKYSFAEKIPLDEIIGLEKNEEYSGNTFFILLKNGKKRKLYKMRTLEEYDELEKLLKHISD
;
A
#
# COMPACT_ATOMS: atom_id res chain seq x y z
N MET A 1 7.04 15.62 -11.20
CA MET A 1 5.72 15.01 -11.41
C MET A 1 5.79 13.69 -12.20
N ASN A 2 5.61 12.53 -11.54
CA ASN A 2 5.52 11.19 -12.16
C ASN A 2 4.06 10.68 -12.24
N VAL A 3 3.12 11.62 -12.13
CA VAL A 3 1.69 11.38 -12.22
C VAL A 3 1.27 11.94 -13.58
N VAL A 4 0.87 11.07 -14.49
CA VAL A 4 0.44 11.44 -15.85
C VAL A 4 -1.07 11.25 -15.92
N TYR A 5 -1.78 12.33 -16.24
CA TYR A 5 -3.21 12.25 -16.48
C TYR A 5 -3.47 11.81 -17.92
N ASP A 6 -4.22 10.73 -18.08
CA ASP A 6 -4.70 10.26 -19.37
C ASP A 6 -6.13 10.79 -19.58
N GLN A 7 -6.25 11.82 -20.43
CA GLN A 7 -7.51 12.47 -20.75
C GLN A 7 -8.48 11.57 -21.53
N GLU A 8 -7.98 10.63 -22.32
CA GLU A 8 -8.84 9.77 -23.14
C GLU A 8 -9.54 8.70 -22.31
N ASN A 9 -8.88 8.25 -21.24
CA ASN A 9 -9.36 7.15 -20.40
C ASN A 9 -9.83 7.61 -19.02
N GLU A 10 -9.75 8.90 -18.70
CA GLU A 10 -10.08 9.48 -17.39
C GLU A 10 -9.35 8.77 -16.23
N VAL A 11 -8.08 8.46 -16.45
CA VAL A 11 -7.25 7.68 -15.52
C VAL A 11 -6.02 8.46 -15.09
N LEU A 12 -5.75 8.42 -13.80
CA LEU A 12 -4.51 8.89 -13.21
C LEU A 12 -3.47 7.76 -13.23
N ASN A 13 -2.43 7.91 -14.05
CA ASN A 13 -1.30 6.98 -14.11
C ASN A 13 -0.19 7.45 -13.15
N ILE A 14 0.17 6.60 -12.20
CA ILE A 14 1.19 6.85 -11.18
C ILE A 14 2.31 5.82 -11.34
N ASP A 15 3.44 6.25 -11.91
CA ASP A 15 4.65 5.41 -12.02
C ASP A 15 5.68 5.77 -10.94
N ASP A 16 5.56 5.12 -9.79
CA ASP A 16 6.45 5.30 -8.64
C ASP A 16 7.19 4.02 -8.22
N GLY A 17 7.04 2.93 -8.98
CA GLY A 17 7.59 1.62 -8.62
C GLY A 17 7.01 1.01 -7.35
N LEU A 18 5.93 1.59 -6.77
CA LEU A 18 5.35 1.12 -5.52
C LEU A 18 4.82 -0.30 -5.66
N LYS A 19 4.19 -0.62 -6.79
CA LYS A 19 3.66 -1.96 -7.07
C LYS A 19 4.75 -3.02 -6.97
N MET A 20 5.90 -2.81 -7.63
CA MET A 20 7.02 -3.75 -7.58
C MET A 20 7.58 -3.89 -6.16
N ARG A 21 7.82 -2.77 -5.45
CA ARG A 21 8.31 -2.80 -4.07
C ARG A 21 7.35 -3.56 -3.15
N ASN A 22 6.06 -3.31 -3.28
CA ASN A 22 5.05 -3.93 -2.44
C ASN A 22 4.81 -5.40 -2.80
N MET A 23 4.95 -5.78 -4.08
CA MET A 23 4.97 -7.18 -4.50
C MET A 23 6.12 -7.93 -3.84
N ILE A 24 7.32 -7.35 -3.74
CA ILE A 24 8.45 -7.95 -3.03
C ILE A 24 8.12 -8.14 -1.54
N ILE A 25 7.60 -7.11 -0.87
CA ILE A 25 7.26 -7.19 0.55
C ILE A 25 6.18 -8.24 0.82
N VAL A 26 5.12 -8.26 0.01
CA VAL A 26 4.04 -9.27 0.13
C VAL A 26 4.59 -10.68 -0.15
N SER A 27 5.46 -10.83 -1.14
CA SER A 27 6.11 -12.12 -1.43
C SER A 27 6.96 -12.61 -0.26
N CYS A 28 7.74 -11.72 0.36
CA CYS A 28 8.49 -12.05 1.58
C CYS A 28 7.57 -12.46 2.74
N ALA A 29 6.46 -11.74 2.95
CA ALA A 29 5.49 -12.08 3.99
C ALA A 29 4.84 -13.45 3.74
N LEU A 30 4.46 -13.75 2.50
CA LEU A 30 3.94 -15.07 2.11
C LEU A 30 4.99 -16.18 2.31
N PHE A 31 6.24 -15.91 1.97
CA PHE A 31 7.34 -16.85 2.19
C PHE A 31 7.57 -17.13 3.69
N ASN A 32 7.49 -16.10 4.53
CA ASN A 32 7.58 -16.27 5.99
C ASN A 32 6.42 -17.12 6.54
N ILE A 33 5.19 -16.93 6.05
CA ILE A 33 4.05 -17.77 6.41
C ILE A 33 4.29 -19.22 5.99
N PHE A 34 4.78 -19.44 4.77
CA PHE A 34 5.09 -20.76 4.27
C PHE A 34 6.19 -21.46 5.10
N LEU A 35 7.27 -20.75 5.42
CA LEU A 35 8.35 -21.26 6.27
C LEU A 35 7.86 -21.60 7.68
N SER A 36 7.06 -20.71 8.28
CA SER A 36 6.43 -20.93 9.57
C SER A 36 5.57 -22.19 9.57
N TYR A 37 4.71 -22.35 8.56
CA TYR A 37 3.88 -23.54 8.38
C TYR A 37 4.73 -24.82 8.23
N MET A 38 5.78 -24.78 7.40
CA MET A 38 6.69 -25.92 7.20
C MET A 38 7.39 -26.37 8.48
N GLN A 39 7.68 -25.42 9.39
CA GLN A 39 8.33 -25.71 10.65
C GLN A 39 7.32 -26.27 11.68
N LEU A 40 6.14 -25.66 11.77
CA LEU A 40 5.11 -26.01 12.76
C LEU A 40 4.43 -27.34 12.47
N ARG A 41 4.29 -27.74 11.20
CA ARG A 41 3.68 -29.04 10.84
C ARG A 41 4.44 -30.27 11.36
N LYS A 42 5.69 -30.09 11.82
CA LYS A 42 6.55 -31.16 12.35
C LYS A 42 6.46 -31.30 13.87
N GLY A 43 5.90 -30.29 14.55
CA GLY A 43 5.81 -30.22 16.01
C GLY A 43 4.49 -30.75 16.55
N ASP A 44 4.45 -31.03 17.85
CA ASP A 44 3.20 -31.32 18.56
C ASP A 44 2.53 -29.99 18.95
N LEU A 45 1.33 -29.76 18.43
CA LEU A 45 0.56 -28.53 18.66
C LEU A 45 0.17 -28.33 20.13
N PHE A 46 0.14 -29.41 20.94
CA PHE A 46 -0.23 -29.32 22.36
C PHE A 46 0.95 -29.01 23.28
N HIS A 47 2.19 -29.14 22.79
CA HIS A 47 3.41 -28.90 23.56
C HIS A 47 4.44 -28.10 22.75
N LEU A 48 4.14 -26.82 22.56
CA LEU A 48 5.01 -25.91 21.81
C LEU A 48 6.27 -25.56 22.61
N ASN A 49 7.43 -25.90 22.04
CA ASN A 49 8.72 -25.43 22.51
C ASN A 49 8.99 -23.99 22.05
N PHE A 50 9.99 -23.33 22.65
CA PHE A 50 10.33 -21.94 22.33
C PHE A 50 10.58 -21.68 20.84
N ASN A 51 11.23 -22.62 20.15
CA ASN A 51 11.44 -22.53 18.70
C ASN A 51 10.11 -22.48 17.93
N GLU A 52 9.17 -23.39 18.22
CA GLU A 52 7.87 -23.44 17.54
C GLU A 52 7.04 -22.19 17.85
N PHE A 53 7.07 -21.72 19.11
CA PHE A 53 6.44 -20.46 19.47
C PHE A 53 6.96 -19.27 18.64
N THR A 54 8.27 -19.22 18.40
CA THR A 54 8.90 -18.16 17.60
C THR A 54 8.40 -18.19 16.15
N TRP A 55 8.34 -19.38 15.54
CA TRP A 55 7.82 -19.52 14.18
C TRP A 55 6.34 -19.20 14.07
N LEU A 56 5.54 -19.57 15.08
CA LEU A 56 4.13 -19.21 15.15
C LEU A 56 3.93 -17.69 15.22
N ALA A 57 4.73 -16.99 16.02
CA ALA A 57 4.69 -15.54 16.12
C ALA A 57 5.06 -14.87 14.78
N ILE A 58 6.12 -15.33 14.11
CA ILE A 58 6.56 -14.80 12.81
C ILE A 58 5.49 -14.99 11.73
N GLY A 59 4.90 -16.19 11.65
CA GLY A 59 3.83 -16.50 10.70
C GLY A 59 2.58 -15.65 10.97
N SER A 60 2.18 -15.53 12.24
CA SER A 60 1.02 -14.74 12.64
C SER A 60 1.21 -13.25 12.34
N PHE A 61 2.39 -12.68 12.64
CA PHE A 61 2.70 -11.29 12.34
C PHE A 61 2.70 -11.03 10.83
N SER A 62 3.26 -11.94 10.04
CA SER A 62 3.26 -11.84 8.58
C SER A 62 1.85 -11.88 8.00
N LEU A 63 0.97 -12.73 8.54
CA LEU A 63 -0.43 -12.80 8.15
C LEU A 63 -1.18 -11.50 8.49
N LEU A 64 -1.00 -11.01 9.73
CA LEU A 64 -1.60 -9.75 10.17
C LEU A 64 -1.16 -8.57 9.30
N TYR A 65 0.14 -8.52 8.95
CA TYR A 65 0.67 -7.51 8.06
C TYR A 65 -0.03 -7.53 6.70
N ILE A 66 -0.14 -8.70 6.05
CA ILE A 66 -0.82 -8.82 4.75
C ILE A 66 -2.27 -8.33 4.82
N ILE A 67 -3.02 -8.76 5.85
CA ILE A 67 -4.42 -8.37 6.02
C ILE A 67 -4.55 -6.85 6.14
N LEU A 68 -3.79 -6.23 7.05
CA LEU A 68 -3.82 -4.78 7.25
C LEU A 68 -3.38 -4.02 5.99
N PHE A 69 -2.39 -4.55 5.28
CA PHE A 69 -1.84 -3.95 4.08
C PHE A 69 -2.83 -3.95 2.91
N LEU A 70 -3.54 -5.06 2.69
CA LEU A 70 -4.56 -5.19 1.64
C LEU A 70 -5.82 -4.36 1.90
N ILE A 71 -6.18 -4.15 3.17
CA ILE A 71 -7.34 -3.35 3.57
C ILE A 71 -7.06 -1.86 3.46
N LYS A 72 -5.90 -1.39 3.95
CA LYS A 72 -5.65 0.05 4.11
C LYS A 72 -5.13 0.76 2.86
N TYR A 73 -4.38 0.05 2.01
CA TYR A 73 -3.64 0.71 0.93
C TYR A 73 -4.00 0.18 -0.45
N SER A 74 -4.04 1.09 -1.42
CA SER A 74 -4.10 0.76 -2.84
C SER A 74 -2.71 0.81 -3.46
N PHE A 75 -2.46 -0.12 -4.37
CA PHE A 75 -1.20 -0.23 -5.13
C PHE A 75 -1.43 -0.11 -6.63
N ALA A 76 -2.63 0.29 -7.03
CA ALA A 76 -2.96 0.52 -8.42
C ALA A 76 -2.05 1.62 -8.98
N GLU A 77 -1.45 1.34 -10.14
CA GLU A 77 -0.71 2.32 -10.94
C GLU A 77 -1.69 3.17 -11.74
N LYS A 78 -2.84 2.61 -12.10
CA LYS A 78 -3.93 3.27 -12.82
C LYS A 78 -5.10 3.44 -11.87
N ILE A 79 -5.47 4.68 -11.60
CA ILE A 79 -6.60 5.00 -10.72
C ILE A 79 -7.62 5.79 -11.56
N PRO A 80 -8.81 5.23 -11.82
CA PRO A 80 -9.90 5.96 -12.44
C PRO A 80 -10.27 7.20 -11.61
N LEU A 81 -10.53 8.33 -12.28
CA LEU A 81 -10.85 9.58 -11.57
C LEU A 81 -12.14 9.48 -10.77
N ASP A 82 -13.12 8.74 -11.27
CA ASP A 82 -14.39 8.50 -10.58
C ASP A 82 -14.20 7.71 -9.28
N GLU A 83 -13.11 7.00 -9.09
CA GLU A 83 -12.77 6.33 -7.83
C GLU A 83 -12.12 7.27 -6.80
N ILE A 84 -11.70 8.48 -7.18
CA ILE A 84 -10.99 9.42 -6.31
C ILE A 84 -11.99 10.27 -5.53
N ILE A 85 -11.88 10.27 -4.20
CA ILE A 85 -12.64 11.18 -3.31
C ILE A 85 -11.90 12.51 -3.15
N GLY A 86 -10.57 12.46 -3.10
CA GLY A 86 -9.75 13.65 -2.87
C GLY A 86 -8.31 13.33 -2.49
N LEU A 87 -7.62 14.34 -1.99
CA LEU A 87 -6.24 14.26 -1.54
C LEU A 87 -6.14 14.48 -0.02
N GLU A 88 -5.19 13.81 0.62
CA GLU A 88 -4.87 13.99 2.03
C GLU A 88 -3.37 14.28 2.19
N LYS A 89 -3.05 15.30 2.99
CA LYS A 89 -1.68 15.63 3.39
C LYS A 89 -1.48 15.23 4.85
N ASN A 90 -0.43 14.45 5.10
CA ASN A 90 0.04 14.14 6.45
C ASN A 90 1.46 14.67 6.64
N GLU A 91 1.67 15.42 7.72
CA GLU A 91 2.99 15.88 8.13
C GLU A 91 3.65 14.78 8.97
N GLU A 92 4.64 14.11 8.39
CA GLU A 92 5.46 13.11 9.09
C GLU A 92 6.79 13.76 9.50
N TYR A 93 7.47 13.18 10.49
CA TYR A 93 8.79 13.66 10.95
C TYR A 93 9.84 13.72 9.82
N SER A 94 9.70 12.85 8.80
CA SER A 94 10.56 12.81 7.61
C SER A 94 10.13 13.73 6.48
N GLY A 95 9.09 14.56 6.68
CA GLY A 95 8.54 15.48 5.69
C GLY A 95 7.07 15.22 5.37
N ASN A 96 6.55 15.95 4.39
CA ASN A 96 5.17 15.82 3.93
C ASN A 96 4.98 14.49 3.20
N THR A 97 3.93 13.77 3.57
CA THR A 97 3.42 12.64 2.81
C THR A 97 2.06 12.98 2.24
N PHE A 98 1.86 12.69 0.97
CA PHE A 98 0.59 12.90 0.27
C PHE A 98 -0.08 11.57 -0.06
N PHE A 99 -1.40 11.55 0.02
CA PHE A 99 -2.23 10.39 -0.29
C PHE A 99 -3.39 10.77 -1.20
N ILE A 100 -3.75 9.87 -2.12
CA ILE A 100 -5.04 9.90 -2.80
C ILE A 100 -6.02 9.04 -1.99
N LEU A 101 -7.18 9.59 -1.69
CA LEU A 101 -8.30 8.91 -1.04
C LEU A 101 -9.21 8.30 -2.10
N LEU A 102 -9.52 7.02 -1.97
CA LEU A 102 -10.37 6.29 -2.90
C LEU A 102 -11.75 5.98 -2.30
N LYS A 103 -12.79 5.89 -3.15
CA LYS A 103 -14.18 5.55 -2.77
C LYS A 103 -14.31 4.24 -2.00
N ASN A 104 -13.41 3.30 -2.24
CA ASN A 104 -13.34 2.03 -1.52
C ASN A 104 -12.73 2.12 -0.11
N GLY A 105 -12.42 3.32 0.38
CA GLY A 105 -11.82 3.56 1.70
C GLY A 105 -10.31 3.34 1.77
N LYS A 106 -9.66 2.96 0.67
CA LYS A 106 -8.21 2.77 0.60
C LYS A 106 -7.48 4.09 0.34
N LYS A 107 -6.21 4.13 0.73
CA LYS A 107 -5.31 5.26 0.46
C LYS A 107 -4.20 4.86 -0.50
N ARG A 108 -3.85 5.72 -1.46
CA ARG A 108 -2.65 5.56 -2.31
C ARG A 108 -1.61 6.60 -1.92
N LYS A 109 -0.51 6.18 -1.28
CA LYS A 109 0.61 7.08 -0.94
C LYS A 109 1.35 7.51 -2.21
N LEU A 110 1.69 8.79 -2.32
CA LEU A 110 2.44 9.38 -3.42
C LEU A 110 3.91 9.58 -3.01
N TYR A 111 4.75 8.56 -3.21
CA TYR A 111 6.13 8.55 -2.68
C TYR A 111 7.10 9.52 -3.37
N LYS A 112 6.82 9.91 -4.62
CA LYS A 112 7.68 10.81 -5.40
C LYS A 112 7.24 12.27 -5.35
N MET A 113 6.07 12.56 -4.77
CA MET A 113 5.58 13.93 -4.58
C MET A 113 6.19 14.47 -3.28
N ARG A 114 7.09 15.45 -3.39
CA ARG A 114 7.88 15.94 -2.25
C ARG A 114 7.57 17.38 -1.87
N THR A 115 6.96 18.14 -2.77
CA THR A 115 6.71 19.57 -2.57
C THR A 115 5.21 19.87 -2.45
N LEU A 116 4.90 20.96 -1.76
CA LEU A 116 3.53 21.48 -1.68
C LEU A 116 3.03 22.00 -3.03
N GLU A 117 3.93 22.50 -3.87
CA GLU A 117 3.61 22.98 -5.22
C GLU A 117 3.06 21.85 -6.10
N GLU A 118 3.71 20.67 -6.10
CA GLU A 118 3.22 19.49 -6.84
C GLU A 118 1.85 19.02 -6.32
N TYR A 119 1.58 19.20 -5.01
CA TYR A 119 0.29 18.87 -4.41
C TYR A 119 -0.81 19.85 -4.88
N ASP A 120 -0.55 21.15 -4.83
CA ASP A 120 -1.50 22.18 -5.24
C ASP A 120 -1.85 22.08 -6.73
N GLU A 121 -0.88 21.70 -7.57
CA GLU A 121 -1.11 21.42 -8.99
C GLU A 121 -2.02 20.21 -9.19
N LEU A 122 -1.77 19.10 -8.46
CA LEU A 122 -2.62 17.91 -8.54
C LEU A 122 -4.04 18.19 -8.02
N GLU A 123 -4.17 18.97 -6.95
CA GLU A 123 -5.48 19.35 -6.41
C GLU A 123 -6.28 20.19 -7.41
N LYS A 124 -5.63 21.15 -8.09
CA LYS A 124 -6.26 21.95 -9.15
C LYS A 124 -6.71 21.10 -10.33
N LEU A 125 -5.87 20.14 -10.76
CA LEU A 125 -6.23 19.20 -11.83
C LEU A 125 -7.47 18.40 -11.46
N LEU A 126 -7.51 17.82 -10.25
CA LEU A 126 -8.65 17.01 -9.81
C LEU A 126 -9.94 17.83 -9.66
N LYS A 127 -9.85 19.09 -9.20
CA LYS A 127 -11.03 19.99 -9.13
C LYS A 127 -11.56 20.35 -10.52
N HIS A 128 -10.68 20.65 -11.47
CA HIS A 128 -11.11 21.05 -12.81
C HIS A 128 -11.79 19.92 -13.59
N ILE A 129 -11.52 18.66 -13.26
CA ILE A 129 -12.11 17.50 -13.91
C ILE A 129 -13.39 17.02 -13.18
N SER A 130 -13.67 17.54 -11.99
CA SER A 130 -14.85 17.19 -11.18
C SER A 130 -16.06 18.11 -11.41
N ASP A 131 -15.92 19.14 -12.26
CA ASP A 131 -16.98 20.07 -12.70
C ASP A 131 -17.53 19.66 -14.09
#